data_AF-A0A838UBH2-F1
#
_entry.id   AF-A0A838UBH2-F1
#
_cell.length_a   1.000
_cell.length_b   1.000
_cell.length_c   1.000
_cell.angle_alpha   90.00
_cell.angle_beta   90.00
_cell.angle_gamma   90.00
#
_symmetry.space_group_name_H-M   'P 1'
#
loop_
_entity.id
_entity.type
_entity.pdbx_description
1 polymer ?
#
loop_
_entity_poly.entity_id
_entity_poly.type
_entity_poly.pdbx_seq_one_letter_code
_entity_poly.pdbx_strand_id
1 'polypeptide(L)'
;MNIGAESAADVSQSIHGGGSHPTREWIFDTLKEHFEYVYCPITQPMHEYFPIDWQNPTRFQSQTIRTTFVASREPLSNSLLSTEVPARQTYAA
;
A
#
# COMPACT_ATOMS: atom_id res chain seq x y z
N MET A 1 11.76 -2.35 1.82
CA MET A 1 11.18 -3.64 2.24
C MET A 1 11.70 -3.98 3.63
N ASN A 2 10.83 -4.38 4.55
CA ASN A 2 11.23 -4.83 5.88
C ASN A 2 10.96 -6.32 6.02
N ILE A 3 11.94 -7.09 6.50
CA ILE A 3 11.78 -8.51 6.81
C ILE A 3 11.49 -8.64 8.30
N GLY A 4 10.43 -9.37 8.64
CA GLY A 4 9.95 -9.53 10.02
C GLY A 4 9.76 -11.00 10.39
N ALA A 5 9.80 -11.30 11.69
CA ALA A 5 9.33 -12.57 12.20
C ALA A 5 7.79 -12.59 12.18
N GLU A 6 7.22 -13.71 11.78
CA GLU A 6 5.78 -13.94 11.73
C GLU A 6 5.42 -15.23 12.48
N SER A 7 4.18 -15.33 12.97
CA SER A 7 3.71 -16.54 13.65
C SER A 7 3.28 -17.59 12.63
N ALA A 8 4.04 -18.68 12.50
CA ALA A 8 3.65 -19.81 11.63
C ALA A 8 2.34 -20.50 12.05
N ALA A 9 1.85 -20.26 13.28
CA ALA A 9 0.57 -20.77 13.78
C ALA A 9 -0.64 -19.90 13.37
N ASP A 10 -0.41 -18.67 12.91
CA ASP A 10 -1.45 -17.78 12.40
C ASP A 10 -1.64 -18.01 10.89
N VAL A 11 -2.86 -18.42 10.51
CA VAL A 11 -3.20 -18.72 9.10
C VAL A 11 -3.14 -17.50 8.17
N SER A 12 -3.10 -16.29 8.74
CA SER A 12 -2.93 -15.05 7.98
C SER A 12 -1.46 -14.73 7.67
N GLN A 13 -0.52 -15.51 8.22
CA GLN A 13 0.91 -15.24 8.17
C GLN A 13 1.69 -16.37 7.47
N SER A 14 2.97 -16.14 7.22
CA SER A 14 3.87 -17.09 6.56
C SER A 14 4.06 -18.39 7.36
N ILE A 15 3.87 -19.53 6.68
CA ILE A 15 4.14 -20.87 7.25
C ILE A 15 5.61 -21.07 7.64
N HIS A 16 6.53 -20.26 7.10
CA HIS A 16 7.96 -20.32 7.41
C HIS A 16 8.34 -19.44 8.61
N GLY A 17 7.39 -18.73 9.21
CA GLY A 17 7.62 -17.83 10.35
C GLY A 17 8.40 -16.56 10.01
N GLY A 18 8.53 -16.25 8.71
CA GLY A 18 9.20 -15.05 8.20
C GLY A 18 8.33 -14.34 7.17
N GLY A 19 8.11 -13.05 7.42
CA GLY A 19 7.27 -12.15 6.65
C GLY A 19 8.04 -11.09 5.89
N SER A 20 7.48 -10.66 4.76
CA SER A 20 7.90 -9.44 4.07
C SER A 20 6.85 -8.37 4.26
N HIS A 21 7.24 -7.26 4.88
CA HIS A 21 6.43 -6.06 5.01
C HIS A 21 7.00 -4.96 4.10
N PRO A 22 6.61 -4.93 2.82
CA PRO A 22 7.03 -3.86 1.94
C PRO A 22 6.39 -2.53 2.38
N THR A 23 7.18 -1.45 2.30
CA THR A 23 6.65 -0.09 2.52
C THR A 23 5.93 0.38 1.27
N ARG A 24 5.08 1.40 1.39
CA ARG A 24 4.36 1.97 0.24
C ARG A 24 5.32 2.51 -0.81
N GLU A 25 6.35 3.20 -0.36
CA GLU A 25 7.41 3.77 -1.18
C GLU A 25 8.16 2.66 -1.91
N TRP A 26 8.53 1.58 -1.20
CA TRP A 26 9.22 0.46 -1.81
C TRP A 26 8.38 -0.21 -2.91
N ILE A 27 7.09 -0.45 -2.68
CA ILE A 27 6.19 -1.02 -3.71
C ILE A 27 6.14 -0.09 -4.93
N PHE A 28 5.96 1.20 -4.69
CA PHE A 28 5.82 2.20 -5.74
C PHE A 28 7.09 2.31 -6.59
N ASP A 29 8.26 2.35 -5.96
CA ASP A 29 9.56 2.42 -6.64
C ASP A 29 9.85 1.13 -7.42
N THR A 30 9.57 -0.04 -6.84
CA THR A 30 9.70 -1.32 -7.55
C THR A 30 8.77 -1.41 -8.76
N LEU A 31 7.55 -0.89 -8.69
CA LEU A 31 6.67 -0.81 -9.85
C LEU A 31 7.26 0.09 -10.95
N LYS A 32 7.91 1.20 -10.58
CA LYS A 32 8.54 2.13 -11.53
C LYS A 32 9.74 1.55 -12.25
N GLU A 33 10.39 0.52 -11.70
CA GLU A 33 11.44 -0.23 -12.40
C GLU A 33 10.89 -1.01 -13.61
N HIS A 34 9.58 -1.30 -13.63
CA HIS A 34 8.95 -2.15 -14.64
C HIS A 34 7.92 -1.43 -15.51
N PHE A 35 7.36 -0.31 -15.04
CA PHE A 35 6.31 0.44 -15.72
C PHE A 35 6.66 1.92 -15.76
N GLU A 36 6.52 2.52 -16.94
CA GLU A 36 6.75 3.96 -17.14
C GLU A 36 5.75 4.83 -16.35
N TYR A 37 4.53 4.32 -16.16
CA TYR A 37 3.45 5.04 -15.47
C TYR A 37 2.98 4.26 -14.24
N VAL A 38 3.24 4.81 -13.06
CA VAL A 38 2.80 4.26 -11.78
C VAL A 38 2.07 5.33 -10.99
N TYR A 39 0.94 4.95 -10.41
CA TYR A 39 0.03 5.83 -9.70
C TYR A 39 -0.40 5.27 -8.36
N CYS A 40 -0.67 6.15 -7.41
CA CYS A 40 -1.37 5.86 -6.17
C CYS A 40 -2.72 6.60 -6.18
N PRO A 41 -3.85 5.92 -5.94
CA PRO A 41 -5.13 6.61 -5.78
C PRO A 41 -5.07 7.64 -4.65
N ILE A 42 -5.71 8.80 -4.81
CA ILE A 42 -5.83 9.81 -3.73
C ILE A 42 -6.88 9.43 -2.68
N THR A 43 -7.68 8.41 -2.97
CA THR A 43 -8.70 7.84 -2.09
C THR A 43 -8.43 6.38 -1.74
N GLN A 44 -9.04 5.89 -0.67
CA GLN A 44 -9.03 4.47 -0.28
C GLN A 44 -10.46 3.98 0.02
N PRO A 45 -10.72 2.67 -0.04
CA PRO A 45 -11.97 2.09 0.48
C PRO A 45 -12.21 2.49 1.95
N MET A 46 -13.47 2.77 2.31
CA MET A 46 -13.86 3.03 3.70
C MET A 46 -13.89 1.73 4.50
N HIS A 47 -12.72 1.22 4.85
CA HIS A 47 -12.55 -0.06 5.54
C HIS A 47 -11.33 -0.03 6.46
N GLU A 48 -11.37 -0.75 7.59
CA GLU A 48 -10.32 -0.72 8.64
C GLU A 48 -8.92 -1.10 8.15
N TYR A 49 -8.85 -1.99 7.14
CA TYR A 49 -7.60 -2.38 6.48
C TYR A 49 -7.02 -1.31 5.56
N PHE A 50 -7.73 -0.22 5.27
CA PHE A 50 -7.26 0.82 4.36
C PHE A 50 -7.12 2.16 5.09
N PRO A 51 -6.01 2.36 5.81
CA PRO A 51 -5.77 3.61 6.52
C PRO A 51 -5.54 4.77 5.54
N ILE A 52 -5.87 5.98 5.99
CA ILE A 52 -5.75 7.20 5.18
C ILE A 52 -4.68 8.17 5.70
N ASP A 53 -4.21 8.04 6.95
CA ASP A 53 -3.20 8.91 7.54
C ASP A 53 -1.90 8.15 7.83
N TRP A 54 -1.06 8.05 6.81
CA TRP A 54 0.16 7.24 6.84
C TRP A 54 1.28 7.84 7.71
N GLN A 55 1.11 9.09 8.15
CA GLN A 55 2.04 9.75 9.07
C GLN A 55 1.83 9.32 10.53
N ASN A 56 0.70 8.69 10.86
CA ASN A 56 0.36 8.28 12.22
C ASN A 56 -0.03 6.78 12.29
N PRO A 57 0.93 5.85 12.13
CA PRO A 57 0.65 4.41 12.12
C PRO A 57 -0.03 3.87 13.39
N THR A 58 0.15 4.55 14.52
CA THR A 58 -0.49 4.20 15.79
C THR A 58 -2.01 4.38 15.78
N ARG A 59 -2.56 5.06 14.77
CA ARG A 59 -4.01 5.26 14.59
C ARG A 59 -4.65 4.25 13.63
N PHE A 60 -3.87 3.30 13.11
CA PHE A 60 -4.41 2.26 12.25
C PHE A 60 -5.32 1.34 13.07
N GLN A 61 -6.50 1.03 12.53
CA GLN A 61 -7.48 0.18 13.19
C GLN A 61 -7.11 -1.30 13.12
N SER A 62 -6.24 -1.68 12.18
CA SER A 62 -5.76 -3.03 11.97
C SER A 62 -4.24 -3.10 11.98
N GLN A 63 -3.70 -4.22 12.45
CA GLN A 63 -2.28 -4.56 12.36
C GLN A 63 -1.87 -4.93 10.93
N THR A 64 -2.81 -5.45 10.14
CA THR A 64 -2.65 -5.71 8.71
C THR A 64 -3.32 -4.61 7.90
N ILE A 65 -2.54 -3.90 7.11
CA ILE A 65 -2.99 -2.78 6.28
C ILE A 65 -2.85 -3.12 4.80
N ARG A 66 -3.66 -2.47 3.99
CA ARG A 66 -3.77 -2.61 2.55
C ARG A 66 -3.64 -1.24 1.91
N THR A 67 -3.07 -1.25 0.72
CA THR A 67 -2.93 -0.07 -0.14
C THR A 67 -3.08 -0.51 -1.58
N THR A 68 -3.48 0.41 -2.45
CA THR A 68 -3.65 0.14 -3.87
C THR A 68 -2.67 0.99 -4.67
N PHE A 69 -2.12 0.40 -5.72
CA PHE A 69 -1.31 1.08 -6.73
C PHE A 69 -1.78 0.66 -8.11
N VAL A 70 -1.62 1.54 -9.08
CA VAL A 70 -1.96 1.28 -10.48
C VAL A 70 -0.70 1.47 -11.30
N ALA A 71 -0.26 0.43 -12.01
CA ALA A 71 0.86 0.50 -12.93
C ALA A 71 0.35 0.24 -14.35
N SER A 72 0.82 1.05 -15.31
CA SER A 72 0.35 1.04 -16.69
C SER A 72 1.52 1.20 -17.66
N ARG A 73 1.37 0.64 -18.87
CA ARG A 73 2.30 0.89 -19.99
C ARG A 73 1.93 2.13 -20.81
N GLU A 74 0.74 2.67 -20.58
CA GLU A 74 0.23 3.88 -21.23
C GLU A 74 -0.15 4.93 -20.16
N PRO A 75 -0.02 6.23 -20.46
CA PRO A 75 -0.38 7.28 -19.52
C PRO A 75 -1.88 7.27 -19.24
N LEU A 76 -2.25 7.28 -17.96
CA LEU A 76 -3.64 7.39 -17.53
C LEU A 76 -3.98 8.84 -17.19
N SER A 77 -5.07 9.35 -17.77
CA SER A 77 -5.64 10.64 -17.41
C SER A 77 -6.81 10.43 -16.44
N ASN A 78 -6.52 10.50 -15.14
CA ASN A 78 -7.54 10.35 -14.09
C ASN A 78 -7.16 11.22 -12.88
N SER A 79 -8.03 12.15 -12.50
CA SER A 79 -7.81 13.07 -11.37
C SER A 79 -7.77 12.39 -10.01
N LEU A 80 -8.23 11.14 -9.90
CA LEU A 80 -8.16 10.34 -8.69
C LEU A 80 -6.82 9.60 -8.53
N LEU A 81 -5.92 9.69 -9.52
CA LEU A 81 -4.62 9.04 -9.52
C LEU A 81 -3.50 10.07 -9.36
N SER A 82 -2.65 9.87 -8.35
CA SER A 82 -1.44 10.65 -8.12
C SER A 82 -0.22 9.93 -8.68
N THR A 83 0.73 10.67 -9.23
CA THR A 83 2.07 10.16 -9.65
C THR A 83 3.07 10.06 -8.49
N GLU A 84 2.61 10.33 -7.27
CA GLU A 84 3.38 10.27 -6.03
C GLU A 84 2.63 9.42 -4.99
N VAL A 85 3.34 8.96 -3.96
CA VAL A 85 2.76 8.26 -2.81
C VAL A 85 2.26 9.29 -1.79
N PRO A 86 0.95 9.52 -1.66
CA PRO A 86 0.45 10.56 -0.77
C PRO A 86 0.61 10.16 0.70
N ALA A 87 1.08 11.09 1.54
CA ALA A 87 1.17 10.89 2.98
C ALA A 87 -0.22 10.85 3.66
N ARG A 88 -1.23 11.44 3.02
CA ARG A 88 -2.64 11.42 3.45
C ARG A 88 -3.58 11.24 2.27
N GLN A 89 -4.63 10.45 2.47
CA GLN A 89 -5.70 10.18 1.51
C GLN A 89 -7.06 10.52 2.13
N THR A 90 -8.14 10.40 1.35
CA THR A 90 -9.52 10.43 1.85
C THR A 90 -10.22 9.10 1.56
N TYR A 91 -11.39 8.86 2.15
CA TYR A 91 -12.19 7.71 1.75
C TYR A 91 -12.87 7.97 0.40
N ALA A 92 -13.01 6.92 -0.40
CA ALA A 92 -13.88 6.94 -1.57
C ALA A 92 -15.31 7.24 -1.13
N ALA A 93 -15.98 8.13 -1.86
CA ALA A 93 -17.38 8.50 -1.65
C ALA A 93 -18.34 7.38 -2.06
#